data_AF-A0A271KDB8-F1
#
_entry.id   AF-A0A271KDB8-F1
#
_cell.length_a   1.000
_cell.length_b   1.000
_cell.length_c   1.000
_cell.angle_alpha   90.00
_cell.angle_beta   90.00
_cell.angle_gamma   90.00
#
_symmetry.space_group_name_H-M   'P 1'
#
loop_
_entity.id
_entity.type
_entity.pdbx_description
1 polymer ?
#
loop_
_entity_poly.entity_id
_entity_poly.type
_entity_poly.pdbx_seq_one_letter_code
_entity_poly.pdbx_strand_id
1 'polypeptide(L)'
;MSSVEVTKAEISRDGPSLHLHFISTRLPYRPPVKWGPFNAVYFELAFEGVESSSVRKFQSHDGSAVRMWDHAGKILLTCEGAVRLSMTCQFMRIIKISGLLQSL
;
A
#
# COMPACT_ATOMS: atom_id res chain seq x y z
N MET A 1 27.51 2.26 2.85
CA MET A 1 26.85 3.54 2.53
C MET A 1 25.74 3.23 1.53
N SER A 2 24.49 3.37 1.94
CA SER A 2 23.32 3.01 1.12
C SER A 2 23.03 4.12 0.12
N SER A 3 23.21 3.88 -1.19
CA SER A 3 22.76 4.79 -2.24
C SER A 3 21.23 4.67 -2.38
N VAL A 4 20.50 5.46 -1.60
CA VAL A 4 19.06 5.62 -1.76
C VAL A 4 18.81 7.08 -2.09
N GLU A 5 18.27 7.32 -3.28
CA GLU A 5 17.81 8.62 -3.72
C GLU A 5 16.30 8.72 -3.50
N VAL A 6 15.89 9.66 -2.65
CA VAL A 6 14.48 9.97 -2.45
C VAL A 6 14.12 11.12 -3.37
N THR A 7 13.33 10.85 -4.40
CA THR A 7 13.04 11.81 -5.48
C THR A 7 11.84 12.72 -5.20
N LYS A 8 10.91 12.35 -4.28
CA LYS A 8 9.82 13.23 -3.85
C LYS A 8 9.20 12.82 -2.51
N ALA A 9 8.90 13.80 -1.66
CA ALA A 9 8.02 13.70 -0.50
C ALA A 9 7.16 14.98 -0.43
N GLU A 10 5.85 14.86 -0.22
CA GLU A 10 4.92 15.99 -0.31
C GLU A 10 3.90 15.96 0.83
N ILE A 11 3.57 17.13 1.37
CA ILE A 11 2.56 17.37 2.40
C ILE A 11 1.59 18.40 1.82
N SER A 12 0.31 18.05 1.72
CA SER A 12 -0.71 18.90 1.10
C SER A 12 -1.34 19.86 2.12
N ARG A 13 -2.17 20.80 1.64
CA ARG A 13 -2.92 21.74 2.50
C ARG A 13 -3.87 21.02 3.46
N ASP A 14 -4.41 19.87 3.05
CA ASP A 14 -5.34 19.07 3.85
C ASP A 14 -4.61 18.18 4.88
N GLY A 15 -3.29 18.31 4.96
CA GLY A 15 -2.41 17.59 5.87
C GLY A 15 -1.55 16.52 5.17
N PRO A 16 -0.82 15.73 5.97
CA PRO A 16 -0.05 14.61 5.46
C PRO A 16 -1.01 13.50 5.01
N SER A 17 -1.00 13.22 3.72
CA SER A 17 -1.73 12.13 3.07
C SER A 17 -0.74 11.14 2.48
N LEU A 18 -1.02 9.84 2.56
CA LEU A 18 -0.21 8.81 1.90
C LEU A 18 -1.04 8.02 0.90
N HIS A 19 -0.50 7.84 -0.30
CA HIS A 19 -1.08 6.99 -1.33
C HIS A 19 -0.23 5.72 -1.45
N LEU A 20 -0.85 4.55 -1.32
CA LEU A 20 -0.19 3.27 -1.56
C LEU A 20 -0.79 2.59 -2.79
N HIS A 21 0.11 2.25 -3.71
CA HIS A 21 -0.19 1.56 -4.95
C HIS A 21 0.54 0.22 -4.91
N PHE A 22 -0.18 -0.89 -5.05
CA PHE A 22 0.45 -2.22 -5.07
C PHE A 22 -0.34 -3.22 -5.90
N ILE A 23 0.34 -4.28 -6.33
CA ILE A 23 -0.25 -5.41 -7.05
C ILE A 23 -0.20 -6.64 -6.15
N SER A 24 -1.33 -7.33 -6.03
CA SER A 24 -1.45 -8.61 -5.34
C SER A 24 -1.79 -9.71 -6.33
N THR A 25 -1.07 -10.82 -6.27
CA THR A 25 -1.43 -12.07 -7.00
C THR A 25 -2.47 -12.90 -6.24
N ARG A 26 -2.76 -12.56 -4.99
CA ARG A 26 -3.88 -13.14 -4.22
C ARG A 26 -5.14 -12.32 -4.46
N LEU A 27 -6.18 -12.99 -4.97
CA LEU A 27 -7.49 -12.38 -5.18
C LEU A 27 -8.24 -12.17 -3.86
N PRO A 28 -9.08 -11.13 -3.73
CA PRO A 28 -9.98 -10.98 -2.59
C PRO A 28 -11.01 -12.11 -2.54
N TYR A 29 -11.56 -12.40 -1.36
CA TYR A 29 -12.51 -13.50 -1.13
C TYR A 29 -13.75 -13.50 -2.05
N ARG A 30 -14.14 -12.32 -2.56
CA ARG A 30 -15.23 -12.15 -3.55
C ARG A 30 -14.80 -11.14 -4.62
N PRO A 31 -14.05 -11.56 -5.65
CA PRO A 31 -13.66 -10.66 -6.72
C PRO A 31 -14.90 -10.25 -7.55
N PRO A 32 -15.00 -8.99 -7.99
CA PRO A 32 -16.08 -8.55 -8.88
C PRO A 32 -16.16 -9.40 -10.15
N VAL A 33 -17.37 -9.79 -10.56
CA VAL A 33 -17.59 -10.63 -11.77
C VAL A 33 -16.98 -9.99 -13.02
N LYS A 34 -17.03 -8.65 -13.13
CA LYS A 34 -16.45 -7.87 -14.22
C LYS A 34 -14.93 -8.00 -14.37
N TRP A 35 -14.25 -8.63 -13.42
CA TRP A 35 -12.83 -8.93 -13.52
C TRP A 35 -12.55 -10.09 -14.49
N GLY A 36 -13.46 -11.03 -14.73
CA GLY A 36 -13.14 -12.13 -15.65
C GLY A 36 -11.85 -12.90 -15.25
N PRO A 37 -11.07 -13.44 -16.20
CA PRO A 37 -9.94 -14.33 -15.92
C PRO A 37 -8.62 -13.59 -15.58
N PHE A 38 -8.64 -12.65 -14.63
CA PHE A 38 -7.41 -11.96 -14.18
C PHE A 38 -6.57 -12.83 -13.22
N ASN A 39 -5.24 -12.67 -13.25
CA ASN A 39 -4.28 -13.37 -12.38
C ASN A 39 -3.60 -12.46 -11.34
N ALA A 40 -3.87 -11.15 -11.37
CA ALA A 40 -3.39 -10.19 -10.39
C ALA A 40 -4.42 -9.07 -10.16
N VAL A 41 -4.27 -8.32 -9.05
CA VAL A 41 -5.15 -7.22 -8.67
C VAL A 41 -4.33 -6.03 -8.24
N TYR A 42 -4.57 -4.89 -8.88
CA TYR A 42 -4.06 -3.60 -8.49
C TYR A 42 -4.97 -2.94 -7.45
N PHE A 43 -4.34 -2.42 -6.39
CA PHE A 43 -4.97 -1.64 -5.34
C PHE A 43 -4.36 -0.25 -5.28
N GLU A 44 -5.24 0.74 -5.13
CA GLU A 44 -4.88 2.11 -4.80
C GLU A 44 -5.62 2.53 -3.54
N LEU A 45 -4.85 2.85 -2.51
CA LEU A 45 -5.34 3.22 -1.19
C LEU A 45 -4.87 4.63 -0.85
N ALA A 46 -5.76 5.44 -0.27
CA ALA A 46 -5.40 6.72 0.32
C ALA A 46 -5.61 6.67 1.83
N PHE A 47 -4.66 7.24 2.56
CA PHE A 47 -4.63 7.30 4.01
C PHE A 47 -4.59 8.77 4.43
N GLU A 48 -5.57 9.17 5.24
CA GLU A 48 -5.82 10.55 5.66
C GLU A 48 -5.61 10.70 7.18
N GLY A 49 -5.25 11.91 7.61
CA GLY A 49 -4.91 12.16 9.01
C GLY A 49 -3.72 11.30 9.45
N VAL A 50 -2.66 11.27 8.63
CA VAL A 50 -1.45 10.49 8.92
C VAL A 50 -0.75 11.11 10.14
N GLU A 51 -0.64 10.34 11.21
CA GLU A 51 0.01 10.78 12.45
C GLU A 51 1.49 10.40 12.48
N SER A 52 1.82 9.25 11.89
CA SER A 52 3.20 8.79 11.78
C SER A 52 3.38 7.90 10.55
N SER A 53 4.53 8.07 9.90
CA SER A 53 4.98 7.21 8.81
C SER A 53 6.45 6.88 9.00
N SER A 54 6.81 5.61 8.89
CA SER A 54 8.18 5.13 8.92
C SER A 54 8.44 4.27 7.69
N VAL A 55 9.47 4.64 6.93
CA VAL A 55 9.97 3.86 5.81
C VAL A 55 11.36 3.34 6.17
N ARG A 56 11.57 2.03 6.09
CA ARG A 56 12.83 1.36 6.41
C ARG A 56 13.12 0.26 5.39
N LYS A 57 14.33 -0.31 5.43
CA LYS A 57 14.76 -1.48 4.65
C LYS A 57 14.45 -1.37 3.16
N PHE A 58 15.23 -0.59 2.42
CA PHE A 58 15.25 -0.61 0.96
C PHE A 58 16.17 -1.75 0.49
N GLN A 59 15.66 -2.97 0.41
CA GLN A 59 16.40 -4.14 -0.06
C GLN A 59 15.72 -4.72 -1.29
N SER A 60 16.45 -5.37 -2.19
CA SER A 60 15.91 -5.94 -3.43
C SER A 60 15.75 -7.46 -3.32
N HIS A 61 15.00 -7.96 -2.34
CA HIS A 61 14.66 -9.39 -2.30
C HIS A 61 13.23 -9.62 -1.80
N ASP A 62 12.50 -10.37 -2.64
CA ASP A 62 11.22 -11.05 -2.45
C ASP A 62 10.00 -10.28 -1.92
N GLY A 63 8.83 -10.82 -2.26
CA GLY A 63 7.53 -10.16 -2.27
C GLY A 63 7.16 -9.40 -1.00
N SER A 64 6.44 -8.29 -1.19
CA SER A 64 5.94 -7.47 -0.09
C SER A 64 4.64 -8.03 0.47
N ALA A 65 4.60 -8.31 1.77
CA ALA A 65 3.38 -8.63 2.49
C ALA A 65 2.76 -7.35 3.04
N VAL A 66 1.47 -7.14 2.78
CA VAL A 66 0.70 -6.02 3.34
C VAL A 66 -0.18 -6.55 4.47
N ARG A 67 -0.06 -5.97 5.66
CA ARG A 67 -0.88 -6.26 6.83
C ARG A 67 -1.56 -4.99 7.33
N MET A 68 -2.84 -5.09 7.64
CA MET A 68 -3.67 -3.99 8.09
C MET A 68 -4.51 -4.42 9.27
N TRP A 69 -4.58 -3.59 10.30
CA TRP A 69 -5.45 -3.81 11.44
C TRP A 69 -5.85 -2.49 12.10
N ASP A 70 -7.00 -2.50 12.75
CA ASP A 70 -7.42 -1.45 13.67
C ASP A 70 -6.61 -1.58 14.97
N HIS A 71 -6.01 -0.48 15.40
CA HIS A 71 -5.33 -0.35 16.68
C HIS A 71 -5.76 0.95 17.36
N ALA A 72 -6.56 0.82 18.41
CA ALA A 72 -7.03 1.95 19.23
C ALA A 72 -7.70 3.06 18.40
N GLY A 73 -8.54 2.70 17.41
CA GLY A 73 -9.24 3.65 16.55
C GLY A 73 -8.37 4.25 15.46
N LYS A 74 -7.21 3.63 15.19
CA LYS A 74 -6.26 4.05 14.15
C LYS A 74 -5.96 2.87 13.25
N ILE A 75 -5.62 3.16 12.01
CA ILE A 75 -5.26 2.12 11.03
C ILE A 75 -3.75 2.00 11.02
N LEU A 76 -3.27 0.82 11.41
CA LEU A 76 -1.86 0.46 11.29
C LEU A 76 -1.64 -0.35 10.02
N LEU A 77 -0.88 0.21 9.09
CA LEU A 77 -0.45 -0.45 7.86
C LEU A 77 0.99 -0.89 8.01
N THR A 78 1.28 -2.15 7.72
CA THR A 78 2.65 -2.66 7.60
C THR A 78 2.84 -3.35 6.26
N CYS A 79 3.72 -2.80 5.43
CA CYS A 79 4.25 -3.48 4.25
C CYS A 79 5.63 -4.02 4.61
N GLU A 80 5.91 -5.30 4.39
CA GLU A 80 7.22 -5.92 4.67
C GLU A 80 7.71 -6.70 3.46
N GLY A 81 8.91 -6.37 2.97
CA GLY A 81 9.56 -6.98 1.82
C GLY A 81 10.75 -6.12 1.43
N ALA A 82 10.81 -5.75 0.14
CA ALA A 82 11.81 -4.83 -0.40
C ALA A 82 11.80 -3.42 0.22
N VAL A 83 10.66 -3.01 0.80
CA VAL A 83 10.47 -1.81 1.59
C VAL A 83 9.65 -2.17 2.82
N ARG A 84 10.08 -1.73 3.99
CA ARG A 84 9.26 -1.74 5.20
C ARG A 84 8.58 -0.40 5.40
N LEU A 85 7.29 -0.32 5.06
CA LEU A 85 6.44 0.84 5.34
C LEU A 85 5.59 0.54 6.57
N SER A 86 5.62 1.42 7.56
CA SER A 86 4.73 1.37 8.72
C SER A 86 4.07 2.72 8.91
N MET A 87 2.75 2.75 9.05
CA MET A 87 1.99 4.00 9.12
C MET A 87 0.81 3.88 10.09
N THR A 88 0.58 4.97 10.82
CA THR A 88 -0.62 5.15 11.65
C THR A 88 -1.41 6.33 11.09
N CYS A 89 -2.69 6.12 10.81
CA CYS A 89 -3.59 7.15 10.30
C CYS A 89 -5.01 7.00 10.88
N GLN A 90 -5.82 8.03 10.71
CA GLN A 90 -7.20 8.06 11.22
C GLN A 90 -8.17 7.37 10.27
N PHE A 91 -7.97 7.52 8.97
CA PHE A 91 -8.90 7.03 7.97
C PHE A 91 -8.19 6.46 6.74
N MET A 92 -8.75 5.39 6.17
CA MET A 92 -8.32 4.82 4.90
C MET A 92 -9.51 4.71 3.96
N ARG A 93 -9.29 5.06 2.70
CA ARG A 93 -10.22 4.79 1.62
C ARG A 93 -9.57 4.02 0.49
N ILE A 94 -10.35 3.10 -0.07
CA ILE A 94 -10.02 2.45 -1.32
C ILE A 94 -10.36 3.41 -2.46
N ILE A 95 -9.34 3.86 -3.21
CA ILE A 95 -9.53 4.70 -4.39
C ILE A 95 -9.91 3.84 -5.58
N LYS A 96 -9.18 2.73 -5.76
CA LYS A 96 -9.34 1.86 -6.91
C LYS A 96 -8.98 0.42 -6.58
N ILE A 97 -9.78 -0.50 -7.11
CA ILE A 97 -9.41 -1.90 -7.22
C ILE A 97 -9.66 -2.34 -8.66
N SER A 98 -8.66 -2.95 -9.30
CA SER A 98 -8.76 -3.38 -10.69
C SER A 98 -7.99 -4.67 -10.90
N GLY A 99 -8.62 -5.66 -11.54
CA GLY A 99 -7.90 -6.85 -11.95
C GLY A 99 -6.99 -6.58 -13.15
N LEU A 100 -5.88 -7.31 -13.21
CA LEU A 100 -4.83 -7.23 -14.22
C LEU A 100 -4.52 -8.63 -14.75
N LEU A 101 -4.12 -8.71 -16.01
CA LEU A 101 -3.50 -9.89 -16.59
C LEU A 101 -2.00 -9.63 -16.70
N GLN A 102 -1.20 -10.28 -15.87
CA GLN A 102 0.25 -10.23 -15.94
C GLN A 102 0.77 -11.40 -16.76
N SER A 103 1.65 -11.10 -17.71
CA SER A 103 2.50 -12.11 -18.36
C SER A 103 3.46 -12.67 -17.30
N LEU A 104 3.36 -13.97 -17.02
CA LEU A 104 4.33 -14.69 -16.19
C LEU A 104 5.66 -14.84 -16.93
#